data_AF-A0A9D6VCZ9-F1
#
_entry.id   AF-A0A9D6VCZ9-F1
#
_cell.length_a   1.000
_cell.length_b   1.000
_cell.length_c   1.000
_cell.angle_alpha   90.00
_cell.angle_beta   90.00
_cell.angle_gamma   90.00
#
_symmetry.space_group_name_H-M   'P 1'
#
loop_
_entity.id
_entity.type
_entity.pdbx_description
1 polymer ?
#
loop_
_entity_poly.entity_id
_entity_poly.type
_entity_poly.pdbx_seq_one_letter_code
_entity_poly.pdbx_strand_id
1 'polypeptide(L)'
;MMVGVWLSVVLLVPGHLAMAAEVQLHIPPLFQERPSWCWAAVGEMVFKYYDIPALHRADYQCGIVQSRKLCTEMPNCVDCGLSAVDEASVVNLLEQYPALATEAGKAKNIALSVQVKDGILSEEEVKQELDEGRPIIVGLSPRGFKVDGIRQHMALIVGYDTSSGDLMLTVNDPFPFEDMVFLWIGSPYVNARASEEAEGQYEVGYEAFRSRLKWTKTLYRMTCKGTGCPPDNLHVTDSSAGTDDRAVVQSVLEASAGDFTALRTGHKAVEAAIGTTWQSTVAFSGAKQCVVRDMDGSSGARWSCQFRFPDRSEADKAVVDIVNRLRSSLPEGWIGTDLDVDSETEVYTKTDKFSASKPGSHSAITLYFIDTKKDGKVKIYLSVENR
;
A
#
# COMPACT_ATOMS: atom_id res chain seq x y z
N MET A 1 69.85 -12.36 -38.49
CA MET A 1 68.96 -11.57 -37.61
C MET A 1 67.54 -11.78 -38.09
N MET A 2 66.76 -12.61 -37.39
CA MET A 2 65.33 -12.79 -37.60
C MET A 2 64.60 -11.99 -36.52
N VAL A 3 63.85 -10.97 -36.92
CA VAL A 3 63.02 -10.16 -36.01
C VAL A 3 61.61 -10.70 -36.12
N GLY A 4 61.17 -11.45 -35.11
CA GLY A 4 59.80 -11.96 -35.00
C GLY A 4 58.90 -10.88 -34.41
N VAL A 5 57.90 -10.44 -35.19
CA VAL A 5 56.85 -9.52 -34.74
C VAL A 5 55.73 -10.36 -34.12
N TRP A 6 55.61 -10.32 -32.80
CA TRP A 6 54.52 -10.93 -32.04
C TRP A 6 53.32 -9.96 -32.03
N LEU A 7 52.23 -10.35 -32.69
CA LEU A 7 50.99 -9.59 -32.75
C LEU A 7 50.08 -10.00 -31.58
N SER A 8 50.12 -9.24 -30.48
CA SER A 8 49.23 -9.45 -29.33
C SER A 8 47.83 -8.94 -29.66
N VAL A 9 46.89 -9.84 -29.91
CA VAL A 9 45.46 -9.53 -30.02
C VAL A 9 44.92 -9.31 -28.61
N VAL A 10 44.63 -8.06 -28.26
CA VAL A 10 43.95 -7.70 -27.01
C VAL A 10 42.44 -7.90 -27.20
N LEU A 11 41.90 -8.97 -26.63
CA LEU A 11 40.45 -9.17 -26.53
C LEU A 11 39.89 -8.18 -25.51
N LEU A 12 39.32 -7.08 -25.99
CA LEU A 12 38.47 -6.19 -25.19
C LEU A 12 37.17 -6.94 -24.86
N VAL A 13 37.11 -7.53 -23.66
CA VAL A 13 35.86 -8.04 -23.10
C VAL A 13 34.93 -6.84 -22.89
N PRO A 14 33.70 -6.83 -23.43
CA PRO A 14 32.73 -5.80 -23.11
C PRO A 14 32.49 -5.83 -21.60
N GLY A 15 32.98 -4.80 -20.90
CA GLY A 15 32.59 -4.56 -19.53
C GLY A 15 31.12 -4.16 -19.55
N HIS A 16 30.23 -5.10 -19.25
CA HIS A 16 28.87 -4.76 -18.86
C HIS A 16 28.99 -4.00 -17.54
N LEU A 17 28.95 -2.67 -17.63
CA LEU A 17 28.62 -1.84 -16.49
C LEU A 17 27.19 -2.23 -16.10
N ALA A 18 27.07 -3.13 -15.12
CA ALA A 18 25.82 -3.34 -14.41
C ALA A 18 25.48 -1.99 -13.77
N MET A 19 24.56 -1.25 -14.40
CA MET A 19 23.97 -0.08 -13.76
C MET A 19 23.32 -0.57 -12.47
N ALA A 20 23.51 0.18 -11.38
CA ALA A 20 22.73 -0.04 -10.18
C ALA A 20 21.25 -0.05 -10.57
N ALA A 21 20.54 -1.09 -10.15
CA ALA A 21 19.13 -1.27 -10.41
C ALA A 21 18.37 -1.19 -9.09
N GLU A 22 17.30 -0.40 -9.10
CA GLU A 22 16.30 -0.31 -8.05
C GLU A 22 14.96 -0.73 -8.67
N VAL A 23 14.27 -1.63 -8.00
CA VAL A 23 12.95 -2.10 -8.42
C VAL A 23 12.04 -2.15 -7.21
N GLN A 24 10.89 -1.49 -7.30
CA GLN A 24 9.87 -1.54 -6.25
C GLN A 24 8.49 -1.70 -6.87
N LEU A 25 7.79 -2.75 -6.45
CA LEU A 25 6.39 -2.97 -6.77
C LEU A 25 5.53 -1.98 -5.98
N HIS A 26 4.53 -1.40 -6.64
CA HIS A 26 3.62 -0.44 -6.00
C HIS A 26 2.59 -1.16 -5.11
N ILE A 27 3.06 -1.66 -3.96
CA ILE A 27 2.26 -2.35 -2.95
C ILE A 27 2.42 -1.58 -1.64
N PRO A 28 1.39 -0.84 -1.20
CA PRO A 28 1.48 -0.08 0.06
C PRO A 28 1.56 -1.02 1.27
N PRO A 29 2.30 -0.66 2.34
CA PRO A 29 2.33 -1.42 3.58
C PRO A 29 0.96 -1.36 4.27
N LEU A 30 0.66 -2.39 5.06
CA LEU A 30 -0.64 -2.58 5.66
C LEU A 30 -0.54 -3.39 6.94
N PHE A 31 -1.10 -2.87 8.03
CA PHE A 31 -1.05 -3.53 9.33
C PHE A 31 -2.08 -4.63 9.48
N GLN A 32 -1.72 -5.67 10.25
CA GLN A 32 -2.66 -6.70 10.65
C GLN A 32 -3.72 -6.14 11.61
N GLU A 33 -4.99 -6.43 11.36
CA GLU A 33 -6.10 -5.94 12.19
C GLU A 33 -6.18 -6.61 13.56
N ARG A 34 -5.57 -7.79 13.68
CA ARG A 34 -5.58 -8.61 14.89
C ARG A 34 -4.21 -9.24 15.12
N PRO A 35 -3.88 -9.58 16.37
CA PRO A 35 -2.75 -10.47 16.65
C PRO A 35 -2.84 -11.75 15.81
N SER A 36 -1.70 -12.25 15.34
CA SER A 36 -1.60 -13.47 14.52
C SER A 36 -2.23 -13.42 13.12
N TRP A 37 -2.68 -12.24 12.64
CA TRP A 37 -3.25 -12.06 11.30
C TRP A 37 -2.26 -11.54 10.24
N CYS A 38 -0.95 -11.66 10.49
CA CYS A 38 0.06 -11.27 9.51
C CYS A 38 -0.14 -11.94 8.14
N TRP A 39 -0.60 -13.20 8.12
CA TRP A 39 -0.95 -13.92 6.89
C TRP A 39 -2.15 -13.31 6.15
N ALA A 40 -3.15 -12.78 6.87
CA ALA A 40 -4.34 -12.18 6.26
C ALA A 40 -4.02 -10.79 5.70
N ALA A 41 -3.23 -9.99 6.44
CA ALA A 41 -2.73 -8.71 5.98
C ALA A 41 -1.82 -8.83 4.74
N VAL A 42 -0.91 -9.80 4.75
CA VAL A 42 -0.08 -10.12 3.58
C VAL A 42 -0.94 -10.60 2.40
N GLY A 43 -1.95 -11.43 2.67
CA GLY A 43 -2.93 -11.84 1.67
C GLY A 43 -3.66 -10.65 1.05
N GLU A 44 -4.13 -9.69 1.87
CA GLU A 44 -4.78 -8.47 1.40
C GLU A 44 -3.85 -7.63 0.51
N MET A 45 -2.59 -7.41 0.90
CA MET A 45 -1.62 -6.68 0.08
C MET A 45 -1.46 -7.34 -1.30
N VAL A 46 -1.32 -8.66 -1.34
CA VAL A 46 -1.20 -9.43 -2.60
C VAL A 46 -2.50 -9.36 -3.42
N PHE A 47 -3.65 -9.52 -2.79
CA PHE A 47 -4.92 -9.49 -3.52
C PHE A 47 -5.23 -8.12 -4.10
N LYS A 48 -4.93 -7.03 -3.38
CA LYS A 48 -5.04 -5.67 -3.92
C LYS A 48 -4.10 -5.45 -5.10
N TYR A 49 -2.87 -5.97 -5.03
CA TYR A 49 -1.89 -5.90 -6.13
C TYR A 49 -2.40 -6.58 -7.41
N TYR A 50 -3.13 -7.69 -7.27
CA TYR A 50 -3.71 -8.43 -8.41
C TYR A 50 -5.18 -8.08 -8.70
N ASP A 51 -5.68 -6.93 -8.24
CA ASP A 51 -7.05 -6.44 -8.45
C ASP A 51 -8.16 -7.43 -8.02
N ILE A 52 -7.86 -8.26 -7.02
CA ILE A 52 -8.84 -9.11 -6.37
C ILE A 52 -9.52 -8.26 -5.28
N PRO A 53 -10.85 -8.15 -5.25
CA PRO A 53 -11.57 -7.38 -4.24
C PRO A 53 -11.91 -8.22 -3.00
N ALA A 54 -12.24 -7.52 -1.91
CA ALA A 54 -12.75 -8.17 -0.71
C ALA A 54 -14.09 -8.88 -0.97
N LEU A 55 -14.20 -10.12 -0.49
CA LEU A 55 -15.45 -10.89 -0.49
C LEU A 55 -16.54 -10.25 0.36
N HIS A 56 -16.16 -9.67 1.50
CA HIS A 56 -17.08 -9.12 2.49
C HIS A 56 -16.97 -7.59 2.55
N ARG A 57 -18.11 -6.89 2.71
CA ARG A 57 -18.19 -5.42 2.64
C ARG A 57 -17.58 -4.68 3.85
N ALA A 58 -17.38 -5.38 4.97
CA ALA A 58 -17.07 -4.73 6.24
C ALA A 58 -15.57 -4.57 6.49
N ASP A 59 -14.75 -5.52 6.05
CA ASP A 59 -13.28 -5.48 6.18
C ASP A 59 -12.63 -6.58 5.31
N TYR A 60 -11.45 -6.29 4.75
CA TYR A 60 -10.75 -7.16 3.81
C TYR A 60 -10.14 -8.38 4.52
N GLN A 61 -9.38 -8.16 5.60
CA GLN A 61 -8.75 -9.26 6.37
C GLN A 61 -9.80 -10.16 7.00
N CYS A 62 -10.87 -9.61 7.54
CA CYS A 62 -12.02 -10.36 8.03
C CYS A 62 -12.69 -11.15 6.89
N GLY A 63 -12.81 -10.58 5.69
CA GLY A 63 -13.29 -11.32 4.50
C GLY A 63 -12.39 -12.51 4.13
N ILE A 64 -11.07 -12.33 4.20
CA ILE A 64 -10.06 -13.40 4.04
C ILE A 64 -10.25 -14.50 5.09
N VAL A 65 -10.47 -14.11 6.33
CA VAL A 65 -10.58 -15.06 7.42
C VAL A 65 -11.93 -15.81 7.39
N GLN A 66 -13.03 -15.12 7.07
CA GLN A 66 -14.36 -15.71 6.91
C GLN A 66 -14.44 -16.69 5.73
N SER A 67 -13.78 -16.39 4.61
CA SER A 67 -13.80 -17.27 3.43
C SER A 67 -13.21 -18.65 3.71
N ARG A 68 -12.32 -18.72 4.70
CA ARG A 68 -11.70 -19.97 5.18
C ARG A 68 -12.49 -20.67 6.28
N LYS A 69 -13.69 -20.18 6.61
CA LYS A 69 -14.54 -20.69 7.71
C LYS A 69 -13.81 -20.71 9.06
N LEU A 70 -12.82 -19.84 9.24
CA LEU A 70 -12.07 -19.74 10.49
C LEU A 70 -12.83 -18.91 11.53
N CYS A 71 -13.70 -17.98 11.09
CA CYS A 71 -14.60 -17.20 11.96
C CYS A 71 -16.08 -17.44 11.61
N THR A 72 -16.51 -18.70 11.48
CA THR A 72 -17.93 -18.97 11.22
C THR A 72 -18.80 -18.35 12.32
N GLU A 73 -19.92 -17.74 11.91
CA GLU A 73 -20.93 -17.11 12.78
C GLU A 73 -20.61 -15.71 13.34
N MET A 74 -19.44 -15.15 13.05
CA MET A 74 -19.06 -13.80 13.51
C MET A 74 -18.92 -12.80 12.36
N PRO A 75 -19.94 -11.97 12.08
CA PRO A 75 -19.96 -11.10 10.90
C PRO A 75 -18.90 -9.99 10.88
N ASN A 76 -18.29 -9.68 12.03
CA ASN A 76 -17.29 -8.61 12.18
C ASN A 76 -15.91 -9.11 12.65
N CYS A 77 -15.71 -10.43 12.76
CA CYS A 77 -14.46 -11.07 13.20
C CYS A 77 -13.87 -10.51 14.51
N VAL A 78 -14.66 -9.88 15.38
CA VAL A 78 -14.16 -9.25 16.60
C VAL A 78 -13.62 -10.29 17.58
N ASP A 79 -14.35 -11.38 17.80
CA ASP A 79 -13.97 -12.44 18.75
C ASP A 79 -13.32 -13.65 18.07
N CYS A 80 -12.71 -13.43 16.90
CA CYS A 80 -12.10 -14.53 16.16
C CYS A 80 -10.71 -14.88 16.69
N GLY A 81 -10.67 -15.79 17.68
CA GLY A 81 -9.45 -16.34 18.24
C GLY A 81 -8.79 -17.33 17.30
N LEU A 82 -7.96 -16.84 16.38
CA LEU A 82 -7.23 -17.69 15.45
C LEU A 82 -5.77 -17.81 15.81
N SER A 83 -5.32 -19.07 15.79
CA SER A 83 -3.92 -19.40 15.68
C SER A 83 -3.38 -18.92 14.34
N ALA A 84 -2.10 -18.52 14.32
CA ALA A 84 -1.39 -18.35 13.07
C ALA A 84 -1.49 -19.61 12.20
N VAL A 85 -1.58 -19.41 10.89
CA VAL A 85 -1.78 -20.47 9.90
C VAL A 85 -0.44 -20.92 9.32
N ASP A 86 -0.38 -22.16 8.84
CA ASP A 86 0.79 -22.70 8.14
C ASP A 86 0.89 -22.20 6.69
N GLU A 87 1.98 -22.55 6.02
CA GLU A 87 2.25 -22.10 4.65
C GLU A 87 1.27 -22.72 3.65
N ALA A 88 0.92 -23.98 3.84
CA ALA A 88 -0.08 -24.67 3.00
C ALA A 88 -1.44 -23.97 3.06
N SER A 89 -1.80 -23.46 4.23
CA SER A 89 -2.97 -22.63 4.44
C SER A 89 -2.92 -21.31 3.67
N VAL A 90 -1.75 -20.66 3.59
CA VAL A 90 -1.58 -19.43 2.81
C VAL A 90 -1.58 -19.70 1.30
N VAL A 91 -0.99 -20.80 0.84
CA VAL A 91 -1.12 -21.24 -0.55
C VAL A 91 -2.58 -21.45 -0.92
N ASN A 92 -3.32 -22.22 -0.11
CA ASN A 92 -4.74 -22.44 -0.32
C ASN A 92 -5.53 -21.13 -0.31
N LEU A 93 -5.18 -20.18 0.56
CA LEU A 93 -5.78 -18.85 0.55
C LEU A 93 -5.56 -18.16 -0.80
N LEU A 94 -4.31 -18.06 -1.24
CA LEU A 94 -3.94 -17.36 -2.47
C LEU A 94 -4.61 -17.98 -3.70
N GLU A 95 -4.71 -19.30 -3.76
CA GLU A 95 -5.26 -20.02 -4.92
C GLU A 95 -6.80 -20.06 -4.92
N GLN A 96 -7.45 -20.15 -3.76
CA GLN A 96 -8.91 -20.35 -3.67
C GLN A 96 -9.69 -19.04 -3.52
N TYR A 97 -9.13 -18.03 -2.83
CA TYR A 97 -9.84 -16.76 -2.62
C TYR A 97 -10.27 -16.06 -3.91
N PRO A 98 -9.44 -15.98 -4.98
CA PRO A 98 -9.84 -15.35 -6.23
C PRO A 98 -11.05 -16.05 -6.89
N ALA A 99 -11.11 -17.37 -6.80
CA ALA A 99 -12.24 -18.15 -7.30
C ALA A 99 -13.52 -17.83 -6.53
N LEU A 100 -13.45 -17.78 -5.20
CA LEU A 100 -14.58 -17.37 -4.36
C LEU A 100 -15.05 -15.95 -4.68
N ALA A 101 -14.11 -15.01 -4.89
CA ALA A 101 -14.44 -13.64 -5.28
C ALA A 101 -15.12 -13.56 -6.65
N THR A 102 -14.71 -14.42 -7.58
CA THR A 102 -15.34 -14.57 -8.90
C THR A 102 -16.76 -15.14 -8.78
N GLU A 103 -16.94 -16.21 -8.01
CA GLU A 103 -18.25 -16.85 -7.77
C GLU A 103 -19.24 -15.91 -7.08
N ALA A 104 -18.76 -15.05 -6.19
CA ALA A 104 -19.56 -14.01 -5.53
C ALA A 104 -19.89 -12.81 -6.44
N GLY A 105 -19.43 -12.82 -7.70
CA GLY A 105 -19.62 -11.71 -8.65
C GLY A 105 -18.87 -10.44 -8.25
N LYS A 106 -17.83 -10.56 -7.43
CA LYS A 106 -16.99 -9.44 -6.97
C LYS A 106 -15.81 -9.22 -7.89
N ALA A 107 -15.17 -10.31 -8.31
CA ALA A 107 -14.04 -10.29 -9.22
C ALA A 107 -14.45 -10.70 -10.65
N LYS A 108 -13.65 -10.27 -11.62
CA LYS A 108 -13.58 -10.93 -12.94
C LYS A 108 -12.94 -12.31 -12.78
N ASN A 109 -12.94 -13.12 -13.83
CA ASN A 109 -12.24 -14.41 -13.84
C ASN A 109 -10.74 -14.21 -13.58
N ILE A 110 -10.29 -14.54 -12.36
CA ILE A 110 -8.91 -14.43 -11.87
C ILE A 110 -8.56 -15.72 -11.15
N ALA A 111 -7.38 -16.26 -11.42
CA ALA A 111 -6.76 -17.35 -10.71
C ALA A 111 -5.31 -16.99 -10.38
N LEU A 112 -4.94 -17.10 -9.11
CA LEU A 112 -3.54 -17.02 -8.70
C LEU A 112 -2.98 -18.44 -8.51
N SER A 113 -1.69 -18.60 -8.77
CA SER A 113 -0.92 -19.78 -8.36
C SER A 113 0.40 -19.36 -7.77
N VAL A 114 0.92 -20.13 -6.82
CA VAL A 114 2.15 -19.79 -6.09
C VAL A 114 2.99 -21.05 -5.85
N GLN A 115 4.30 -20.90 -5.77
CA GLN A 115 5.23 -21.97 -5.39
C GLN A 115 5.74 -21.76 -3.97
N VAL A 116 5.92 -22.86 -3.23
CA VAL A 116 6.55 -22.85 -1.90
C VAL A 116 7.98 -23.33 -2.01
N LYS A 117 8.90 -22.66 -1.33
CA LYS A 117 10.27 -23.10 -1.11
C LYS A 117 10.54 -23.13 0.39
N ASP A 118 11.00 -24.28 0.86
CA ASP A 118 11.59 -24.40 2.19
C ASP A 118 12.93 -23.68 2.19
N GLY A 119 13.04 -22.62 2.99
CA GLY A 119 14.20 -21.74 3.03
C GLY A 119 14.03 -20.45 2.21
N ILE A 120 15.14 -20.00 1.66
CA ILE A 120 15.34 -18.64 1.14
C ILE A 120 15.55 -18.66 -0.38
N LEU A 121 15.22 -17.54 -1.03
CA LEU A 121 15.69 -17.25 -2.39
C LEU A 121 17.11 -16.70 -2.32
N SER A 122 17.92 -16.99 -3.34
CA SER A 122 19.18 -16.29 -3.63
C SER A 122 18.93 -14.85 -4.04
N GLU A 123 19.97 -14.01 -4.03
CA GLU A 123 19.86 -12.61 -4.49
C GLU A 123 19.34 -12.51 -5.92
N GLU A 124 19.81 -13.39 -6.81
CA GLU A 124 19.38 -13.44 -8.21
C GLU A 124 17.93 -13.89 -8.35
N GLU A 125 17.50 -14.89 -7.56
CA GLU A 125 16.09 -15.31 -7.54
C GLU A 125 15.18 -14.19 -7.01
N VAL A 126 15.61 -13.42 -6.00
CA VAL A 126 14.84 -12.26 -5.51
C VAL A 126 14.69 -11.20 -6.59
N LYS A 127 15.79 -10.80 -7.23
CA LYS A 127 15.78 -9.81 -8.32
C LYS A 127 14.86 -10.25 -9.44
N GLN A 128 15.00 -11.51 -9.89
CA GLN A 128 14.19 -12.06 -10.95
C GLN A 128 12.68 -12.02 -10.63
N GLU A 129 12.27 -12.37 -9.42
CA GLU A 129 10.86 -12.31 -9.05
C GLU A 129 10.32 -10.88 -9.10
N LEU A 130 11.06 -9.91 -8.58
CA LEU A 130 10.65 -8.51 -8.52
C LEU A 130 10.69 -7.83 -9.89
N ASP A 131 11.69 -8.14 -10.73
CA ASP A 131 11.80 -7.69 -12.13
C ASP A 131 10.61 -8.17 -12.98
N GLU A 132 10.15 -9.40 -12.71
CA GLU A 132 8.98 -9.99 -13.36
C GLU A 132 7.65 -9.57 -12.68
N GLY A 133 7.67 -8.54 -11.82
CA GLY A 133 6.46 -7.96 -11.24
C GLY A 133 5.82 -8.83 -10.15
N ARG A 134 6.56 -9.73 -9.50
CA ARG A 134 6.00 -10.68 -8.54
C ARG A 134 6.48 -10.39 -7.12
N PRO A 135 5.56 -10.07 -6.18
CA PRO A 135 5.95 -9.93 -4.80
C PRO A 135 6.30 -11.29 -4.18
N ILE A 136 7.12 -11.29 -3.13
CA ILE A 136 7.58 -12.51 -2.46
C ILE A 136 7.07 -12.52 -1.02
N ILE A 137 6.26 -13.51 -0.66
CA ILE A 137 5.84 -13.69 0.74
C ILE A 137 6.91 -14.50 1.47
N VAL A 138 7.29 -14.04 2.65
CA VAL A 138 8.37 -14.65 3.44
C VAL A 138 7.91 -15.00 4.84
N GLY A 139 8.30 -16.19 5.30
CA GLY A 139 8.13 -16.64 6.68
C GLY A 139 9.36 -16.31 7.51
N LEU A 140 9.16 -15.50 8.55
CA LEU A 140 10.18 -14.99 9.46
C LEU A 140 10.08 -15.67 10.83
N SER A 141 11.22 -15.90 11.45
CA SER A 141 11.31 -16.45 12.82
C SER A 141 12.30 -15.66 13.69
N PRO A 142 12.06 -14.36 13.91
CA PRO A 142 12.99 -13.51 14.64
C PRO A 142 13.19 -14.02 16.07
N ARG A 143 14.40 -13.81 16.64
CA ARG A 143 14.65 -14.15 18.05
C ARG A 143 13.79 -13.25 18.95
N GLY A 144 13.19 -13.81 19.99
CA GLY A 144 12.38 -13.06 20.96
C GLY A 144 10.87 -13.04 20.65
N PHE A 145 10.47 -13.36 19.41
CA PHE A 145 9.07 -13.50 19.05
C PHE A 145 8.56 -14.89 19.48
N LYS A 146 7.95 -14.96 20.67
CA LYS A 146 7.25 -16.15 21.19
C LYS A 146 5.82 -15.77 21.54
N VAL A 147 5.00 -15.55 20.52
CA VAL A 147 3.55 -15.56 20.71
C VAL A 147 3.10 -17.00 20.43
N ASP A 148 2.78 -17.73 21.50
CA ASP A 148 2.08 -19.02 21.49
C ASP A 148 2.67 -20.18 20.66
N GLY A 149 3.99 -20.26 20.55
CA GLY A 149 4.66 -21.44 19.97
C GLY A 149 4.53 -21.58 18.45
N ILE A 150 3.85 -20.64 17.78
CA ILE A 150 3.73 -20.59 16.33
C ILE A 150 4.91 -19.76 15.80
N ARG A 151 5.89 -20.44 15.22
CA ARG A 151 7.24 -19.90 14.95
C ARG A 151 7.34 -19.03 13.69
N GLN A 152 6.22 -18.59 13.12
CA GLN A 152 6.20 -18.04 11.77
C GLN A 152 5.37 -16.76 11.72
N HIS A 153 6.08 -15.64 11.65
CA HIS A 153 5.55 -14.35 11.23
C HIS A 153 5.65 -14.24 9.71
N MET A 154 4.79 -13.46 9.07
CA MET A 154 4.83 -13.29 7.61
C MET A 154 4.97 -11.81 7.24
N ALA A 155 5.82 -11.56 6.25
CA ALA A 155 6.04 -10.25 5.63
C ALA A 155 6.05 -10.40 4.10
N LEU A 156 6.07 -9.28 3.40
CA LEU A 156 6.04 -9.21 1.94
C LEU A 156 7.25 -8.43 1.43
N ILE A 157 8.14 -9.06 0.68
CA ILE A 157 9.19 -8.35 -0.06
C ILE A 157 8.56 -7.77 -1.32
N VAL A 158 8.69 -6.47 -1.49
CA VAL A 158 8.07 -5.69 -2.57
C VAL A 158 9.08 -4.95 -3.42
N GLY A 159 10.37 -4.95 -3.06
CA GLY A 159 11.39 -4.27 -3.84
C GLY A 159 12.81 -4.64 -3.43
N TYR A 160 13.76 -4.18 -4.23
CA TYR A 160 15.19 -4.28 -3.96
C TYR A 160 15.94 -3.04 -4.49
N ASP A 161 17.08 -2.74 -3.86
CA ASP A 161 18.05 -1.77 -4.35
C ASP A 161 19.48 -2.36 -4.29
N THR A 162 20.28 -2.08 -5.31
CA THR A 162 21.70 -2.47 -5.41
C THR A 162 22.66 -1.30 -5.48
N SER A 163 22.17 -0.06 -5.34
CA SER A 163 22.94 1.18 -5.45
C SER A 163 24.08 1.28 -4.43
N SER A 164 23.90 0.69 -3.24
CA SER A 164 24.88 0.68 -2.16
C SER A 164 26.03 -0.33 -2.37
N GLY A 165 25.94 -1.18 -3.38
CA GLY A 165 26.86 -2.30 -3.63
C GLY A 165 26.44 -3.61 -2.94
N ASP A 166 25.64 -3.55 -1.88
CA ASP A 166 24.96 -4.69 -1.26
C ASP A 166 23.49 -4.74 -1.72
N LEU A 167 22.87 -5.92 -1.77
CA LEU A 167 21.43 -6.04 -2.03
C LEU A 167 20.63 -5.59 -0.81
N MET A 168 19.89 -4.49 -0.95
CA MET A 168 18.89 -4.01 -0.01
C MET A 168 17.51 -4.51 -0.44
N LEU A 169 16.67 -4.88 0.53
CA LEU A 169 15.31 -5.34 0.31
C LEU A 169 14.32 -4.33 0.88
N THR A 170 13.27 -4.01 0.13
CA THR A 170 12.10 -3.28 0.62
C THR A 170 11.04 -4.27 1.07
N VAL A 171 10.64 -4.20 2.34
CA VAL A 171 9.78 -5.20 2.99
C VAL A 171 8.60 -4.53 3.69
N ASN A 172 7.39 -4.91 3.29
CA ASN A 172 6.18 -4.57 4.03
C ASN A 172 5.94 -5.62 5.12
N ASP A 173 6.00 -5.19 6.39
CA ASP A 173 5.73 -6.04 7.53
C ASP A 173 4.43 -5.60 8.22
N PRO A 174 3.42 -6.48 8.30
CA PRO A 174 2.12 -6.10 8.84
C PRO A 174 2.09 -5.99 10.36
N PHE A 175 3.15 -6.35 11.09
CA PHE A 175 3.14 -6.27 12.54
C PHE A 175 3.41 -4.82 13.02
N PRO A 176 2.54 -4.23 13.86
CA PRO A 176 2.67 -2.83 14.28
C PRO A 176 3.69 -2.69 15.42
N PHE A 177 4.99 -2.85 15.12
CA PHE A 177 6.06 -2.76 16.13
C PHE A 177 6.11 -1.41 16.86
N GLU A 178 5.61 -0.35 16.21
CA GLU A 178 5.59 1.02 16.73
C GLU A 178 4.39 1.32 17.64
N ASP A 179 3.42 0.41 17.74
CA ASP A 179 2.32 0.58 18.68
C ASP A 179 2.85 0.49 20.12
N MET A 180 2.42 1.41 20.98
CA MET A 180 2.77 1.46 22.40
C MET A 180 2.52 0.13 23.12
N VAL A 181 1.54 -0.65 22.68
CA VAL A 181 1.23 -1.97 23.24
C VAL A 181 2.34 -3.00 22.98
N PHE A 182 3.17 -2.81 21.94
CA PHE A 182 4.22 -3.74 21.51
C PHE A 182 5.65 -3.21 21.68
N LEU A 183 5.84 -1.95 22.11
CA LEU A 183 7.17 -1.36 22.34
C LEU A 183 8.08 -2.20 23.25
N TRP A 184 7.52 -2.97 24.19
CA TRP A 184 8.27 -3.82 25.10
C TRP A 184 8.93 -5.04 24.41
N ILE A 185 8.45 -5.44 23.23
CA ILE A 185 9.04 -6.52 22.42
C ILE A 185 10.22 -5.97 21.60
N GLY A 186 10.12 -4.69 21.17
CA GLY A 186 11.06 -4.04 20.26
C GLY A 186 10.94 -4.56 18.83
N SER A 187 11.30 -3.72 17.87
CA SER A 187 11.30 -4.11 16.45
C SER A 187 12.50 -5.02 16.13
N PRO A 188 12.30 -6.22 15.53
CA PRO A 188 13.39 -7.06 15.09
C PRO A 188 14.17 -6.43 13.92
N TYR A 189 13.55 -5.48 13.20
CA TYR A 189 14.17 -4.71 12.11
C TYR A 189 15.26 -3.76 12.63
N VAL A 190 15.09 -3.18 13.81
CA VAL A 190 16.15 -2.38 14.47
C VAL A 190 17.39 -3.25 14.72
N ASN A 191 17.21 -4.48 15.20
CA ASN A 191 18.31 -5.42 15.39
C ASN A 191 18.92 -5.87 14.04
N ALA A 192 18.12 -5.87 12.98
CA ALA A 192 18.58 -6.12 11.61
C ALA A 192 19.33 -4.93 10.99
N ARG A 193 19.38 -3.77 11.67
CA ARG A 193 19.87 -2.48 11.13
C ARG A 193 19.10 -2.05 9.89
N ALA A 194 17.81 -2.34 9.86
CA ALA A 194 16.93 -1.84 8.82
C ALA A 194 16.68 -0.34 8.99
N SER A 195 16.53 0.36 7.87
CA SER A 195 15.91 1.69 7.79
C SER A 195 14.39 1.51 7.81
N GLU A 196 13.66 2.41 8.46
CA GLU A 196 12.22 2.53 8.23
C GLU A 196 12.02 3.57 7.12
N GLU A 197 11.43 3.14 6.00
CA GLU A 197 11.13 3.98 4.84
C GLU A 197 9.79 4.71 5.06
N ALA A 198 8.82 3.94 5.54
CA ALA A 198 7.48 4.39 5.90
C ALA A 198 6.94 3.45 6.99
N GLU A 199 5.85 3.86 7.66
CA GLU A 199 5.25 3.04 8.70
C GLU A 199 4.83 1.66 8.16
N GLY A 200 5.42 0.60 8.73
CA GLY A 200 5.22 -0.80 8.29
C GLY A 200 6.00 -1.20 7.02
N GLN A 201 6.88 -0.34 6.50
CA GLN A 201 7.78 -0.62 5.38
C GLN A 201 9.24 -0.38 5.77
N TYR A 202 10.06 -1.40 5.57
CA TYR A 202 11.45 -1.41 6.03
C TYR A 202 12.39 -1.67 4.87
N GLU A 203 13.52 -0.98 4.86
CA GLU A 203 14.65 -1.27 4.00
C GLU A 203 15.70 -2.05 4.79
N VAL A 204 16.14 -3.21 4.30
CA VAL A 204 17.03 -4.11 5.05
C VAL A 204 17.94 -4.88 4.13
N GLY A 205 19.24 -4.92 4.44
CA GLY A 205 20.20 -5.71 3.67
C GLY A 205 19.83 -7.19 3.63
N TYR A 206 19.90 -7.81 2.45
CA TYR A 206 19.50 -9.19 2.19
C TYR A 206 20.11 -10.19 3.19
N GLU A 207 21.40 -10.06 3.50
CA GLU A 207 22.07 -10.93 4.48
C GLU A 207 21.58 -10.69 5.91
N ALA A 208 21.25 -9.46 6.28
CA ALA A 208 20.67 -9.15 7.58
C ALA A 208 19.23 -9.69 7.69
N PHE A 209 18.43 -9.55 6.63
CA PHE A 209 17.09 -10.11 6.54
C PHE A 209 17.11 -11.63 6.73
N ARG A 210 17.96 -12.30 5.96
CA ARG A 210 18.17 -13.76 6.03
C ARG A 210 18.59 -14.21 7.42
N SER A 211 19.64 -13.62 7.98
CA SER A 211 20.30 -14.15 9.18
C SER A 211 19.70 -13.66 10.49
N ARG A 212 19.23 -12.41 10.55
CA ARG A 212 18.76 -11.76 11.80
C ARG A 212 17.25 -11.87 11.98
N LEU A 213 16.47 -11.67 10.91
CA LEU A 213 15.02 -11.91 10.93
C LEU A 213 14.66 -13.38 10.74
N LYS A 214 15.65 -14.21 10.35
CA LYS A 214 15.54 -15.65 10.11
C LYS A 214 14.45 -15.96 9.09
N TRP A 215 14.73 -15.58 7.85
CA TRP A 215 13.94 -16.02 6.72
C TRP A 215 14.03 -17.55 6.59
N THR A 216 12.91 -18.24 6.78
CA THR A 216 12.84 -19.71 6.82
C THR A 216 11.95 -20.32 5.74
N LYS A 217 11.07 -19.53 5.13
CA LYS A 217 10.07 -19.98 4.16
C LYS A 217 9.83 -18.92 3.10
N THR A 218 9.54 -19.36 1.88
CA THR A 218 9.26 -18.48 0.75
C THR A 218 8.05 -18.97 -0.01
N LEU A 219 7.13 -18.06 -0.32
CA LEU A 219 6.09 -18.22 -1.33
C LEU A 219 6.41 -17.24 -2.48
N TYR A 220 6.66 -17.78 -3.67
CA TYR A 220 7.21 -17.07 -4.84
C TYR A 220 6.61 -17.61 -6.14
N ARG A 221 7.02 -17.08 -7.30
CA ARG A 221 6.47 -17.42 -8.62
C ARG A 221 4.96 -17.28 -8.66
N MET A 222 4.46 -16.21 -8.05
CA MET A 222 3.05 -15.87 -8.08
C MET A 222 2.66 -15.49 -9.50
N THR A 223 1.79 -16.27 -10.14
CA THR A 223 1.27 -15.93 -11.46
C THR A 223 -0.22 -15.68 -11.39
N CYS A 224 -0.69 -14.67 -12.11
CA CYS A 224 -2.10 -14.38 -12.29
C CYS A 224 -2.55 -14.87 -13.68
N LYS A 225 -3.69 -15.56 -13.74
CA LYS A 225 -4.33 -15.96 -15.01
C LYS A 225 -5.81 -15.57 -15.03
N GLY A 226 -6.30 -15.19 -16.21
CA GLY A 226 -7.71 -14.87 -16.45
C GLY A 226 -7.92 -13.42 -16.89
N THR A 227 -9.16 -13.10 -17.28
CA THR A 227 -9.52 -11.78 -17.85
C THR A 227 -9.53 -10.65 -16.84
N GLY A 228 -9.41 -10.95 -15.54
CA GLY A 228 -9.30 -9.95 -14.49
C GLY A 228 -7.88 -9.65 -14.03
N CYS A 229 -6.88 -10.39 -14.51
CA CYS A 229 -5.50 -10.14 -14.10
C CYS A 229 -5.00 -8.82 -14.67
N PRO A 230 -4.24 -8.04 -13.88
CA PRO A 230 -3.51 -6.90 -14.42
C PRO A 230 -2.59 -7.39 -15.55
N PRO A 231 -2.42 -6.61 -16.63
CA PRO A 231 -1.54 -7.01 -17.72
C PRO A 231 -0.12 -7.22 -17.19
N ASP A 232 0.52 -8.34 -17.61
CA ASP A 232 1.87 -8.77 -17.19
C ASP A 232 2.96 -7.68 -17.36
N ASN A 233 2.66 -6.64 -18.15
CA ASN A 233 3.54 -5.52 -18.48
C ASN A 233 3.21 -4.20 -17.76
N LEU A 234 2.55 -4.22 -16.60
CA LEU A 234 2.68 -3.12 -15.63
C LEU A 234 4.08 -3.11 -14.95
N HIS A 235 5.04 -3.84 -15.55
CA HIS A 235 6.48 -3.74 -15.36
C HIS A 235 6.88 -2.33 -14.97
N VAL A 236 7.55 -2.21 -13.81
CA VAL A 236 8.76 -1.41 -13.57
C VAL A 236 9.06 -0.44 -14.71
N THR A 237 8.21 0.58 -14.88
CA THR A 237 8.50 1.62 -15.87
C THR A 237 9.50 2.54 -15.19
N ASP A 238 10.78 2.33 -15.50
CA ASP A 238 11.66 3.47 -15.66
C ASP A 238 11.01 4.39 -16.70
N SER A 239 10.29 5.41 -16.20
CA SER A 239 9.60 6.47 -16.95
C SER A 239 8.26 6.15 -17.65
N SER A 240 7.27 6.99 -17.30
CA SER A 240 5.97 7.28 -17.93
C SER A 240 4.81 6.27 -17.75
N ALA A 241 4.02 6.60 -16.73
CA ALA A 241 2.70 6.09 -16.41
C ALA A 241 1.69 6.07 -17.58
N GLY A 242 0.97 4.97 -17.69
CA GLY A 242 -0.30 4.79 -18.41
C GLY A 242 -0.71 3.32 -18.24
N THR A 243 -1.88 2.94 -17.77
CA THR A 243 -3.22 3.54 -17.83
C THR A 243 -4.05 3.04 -16.65
N ASP A 244 -4.09 3.80 -15.57
CA ASP A 244 -5.11 3.64 -14.54
C ASP A 244 -5.41 5.04 -14.01
N ASP A 245 -6.66 5.36 -13.71
CA ASP A 245 -7.03 6.60 -13.02
C ASP A 245 -6.42 6.69 -11.59
N ARG A 246 -5.56 5.74 -11.23
CA ARG A 246 -5.07 5.36 -9.90
C ARG A 246 -3.72 5.96 -9.53
N ALA A 247 -2.83 6.17 -10.49
CA ALA A 247 -1.67 7.08 -10.32
C ALA A 247 -2.11 8.56 -10.28
N VAL A 248 -3.27 8.85 -10.89
CA VAL A 248 -3.80 10.19 -11.15
C VAL A 248 -4.41 10.84 -9.90
N VAL A 249 -4.81 10.06 -8.90
CA VAL A 249 -5.22 10.52 -7.55
C VAL A 249 -4.06 10.51 -6.56
N GLN A 250 -3.17 9.53 -6.68
CA GLN A 250 -2.03 9.31 -5.78
C GLN A 250 -1.13 10.57 -5.68
N SER A 251 -0.85 11.23 -6.80
CA SER A 251 0.00 12.42 -6.87
C SER A 251 -0.70 13.76 -6.61
N VAL A 252 -2.03 13.82 -6.64
CA VAL A 252 -2.78 15.05 -6.30
C VAL A 252 -2.65 15.37 -4.79
N LEU A 253 -2.25 14.37 -4.01
CA LEU A 253 -2.23 14.38 -2.54
C LEU A 253 -0.84 14.48 -1.97
N GLU A 254 0.14 13.81 -2.59
CA GLU A 254 1.57 14.04 -2.35
C GLU A 254 1.90 15.54 -2.40
N ALA A 255 1.27 16.26 -3.35
CA ALA A 255 1.59 17.61 -3.74
C ALA A 255 0.86 18.74 -2.99
N SER A 256 -0.08 18.46 -2.09
CA SER A 256 -0.77 19.57 -1.41
C SER A 256 0.01 20.15 -0.23
N ALA A 257 1.14 19.59 0.23
CA ALA A 257 1.99 20.27 1.24
C ALA A 257 3.44 19.84 1.52
N GLY A 258 3.98 18.79 0.91
CA GLY A 258 5.44 18.69 0.71
C GLY A 258 6.38 18.29 1.87
N ASP A 259 5.96 17.55 2.91
CA ASP A 259 6.89 16.83 3.80
C ASP A 259 6.11 15.82 4.68
N PHE A 260 5.96 14.56 4.23
CA PHE A 260 5.41 13.51 5.08
C PHE A 260 6.45 13.08 6.11
N THR A 261 6.58 13.81 7.22
CA THR A 261 7.49 13.41 8.31
C THR A 261 6.92 12.30 9.20
N ALA A 262 5.60 12.04 9.12
CA ALA A 262 4.94 10.91 9.78
C ALA A 262 3.57 10.62 9.13
N LEU A 263 3.55 9.75 8.12
CA LEU A 263 2.30 9.10 7.71
C LEU A 263 1.96 8.07 8.80
N ARG A 264 0.84 8.26 9.51
CA ARG A 264 0.31 7.25 10.44
C ARG A 264 -0.93 6.60 9.85
N THR A 265 -0.82 5.37 9.37
CA THR A 265 -1.96 4.57 8.91
C THR A 265 -2.54 3.79 10.08
N GLY A 266 -3.77 4.14 10.47
CA GLY A 266 -4.52 3.44 11.50
C GLY A 266 -5.80 2.86 10.93
N HIS A 267 -6.15 1.64 11.35
CA HIS A 267 -7.44 1.03 11.00
C HIS A 267 -8.49 1.46 12.03
N LYS A 268 -9.63 1.95 11.54
CA LYS A 268 -10.83 2.03 12.37
C LYS A 268 -12.04 1.59 11.56
N ALA A 269 -12.54 0.40 11.85
CA ALA A 269 -13.87 -0.01 11.40
C ALA A 269 -14.89 1.05 11.88
N VAL A 270 -15.49 1.77 10.93
CA VAL A 270 -16.61 2.66 11.18
C VAL A 270 -17.85 1.92 10.70
N GLU A 271 -18.80 1.70 11.61
CA GLU A 271 -20.16 1.19 11.41
C GLU A 271 -20.46 0.40 10.12
N ALA A 272 -20.94 -0.85 10.28
CA ALA A 272 -21.23 -1.81 9.20
C ALA A 272 -22.12 -1.30 8.04
N ALA A 273 -22.79 -0.16 8.17
CA ALA A 273 -23.60 0.47 7.13
C ALA A 273 -22.82 1.39 6.18
N ILE A 274 -21.61 1.83 6.54
CA ILE A 274 -20.87 2.92 5.85
C ILE A 274 -19.64 2.40 5.10
N GLY A 275 -19.23 1.14 5.33
CA GLY A 275 -18.04 0.52 4.74
C GLY A 275 -16.80 0.69 5.61
N THR A 276 -15.75 -0.08 5.32
CA THR A 276 -14.46 0.02 6.02
C THR A 276 -13.87 1.40 5.78
N THR A 277 -13.53 2.14 6.83
CA THR A 277 -12.87 3.44 6.70
C THR A 277 -11.40 3.27 7.05
N TRP A 278 -10.53 3.49 6.08
CA TRP A 278 -9.12 3.71 6.34
C TRP A 278 -8.97 5.00 7.18
N GLN A 279 -8.04 5.03 8.13
CA GLN A 279 -7.70 6.26 8.82
C GLN A 279 -6.20 6.48 8.68
N SER A 280 -5.77 6.82 7.47
CA SER A 280 -4.43 7.41 7.29
C SER A 280 -4.45 8.83 7.81
N THR A 281 -3.77 9.05 8.94
CA THR A 281 -3.48 10.35 9.51
C THR A 281 -2.23 10.91 8.82
N VAL A 282 -2.46 11.84 7.89
CA VAL A 282 -1.40 12.72 7.38
C VAL A 282 -1.38 13.97 8.26
N ALA A 283 -0.22 14.36 8.79
CA ALA A 283 -0.05 15.62 9.50
C ALA A 283 0.72 16.61 8.62
N PHE A 284 0.33 17.88 8.67
CA PHE A 284 0.98 18.97 7.93
C PHE A 284 1.43 20.06 8.90
N SER A 285 2.42 20.85 8.52
CA SER A 285 2.69 22.10 9.21
C SER A 285 1.44 23.00 9.15
N GLY A 286 0.78 23.21 10.29
CA GLY A 286 -0.45 24.00 10.41
C GLY A 286 -1.77 23.23 10.33
N ALA A 287 -1.80 21.98 9.85
CA ALA A 287 -3.04 21.18 9.80
C ALA A 287 -2.91 19.85 10.55
N LYS A 288 -3.80 19.65 11.52
CA LYS A 288 -3.64 18.63 12.57
C LYS A 288 -4.00 17.20 12.15
N GLN A 289 -4.66 16.99 11.00
CA GLN A 289 -5.04 15.66 10.52
C GLN A 289 -5.56 15.73 9.08
N CYS A 290 -5.19 14.80 8.22
CA CYS A 290 -6.01 14.29 7.11
C CYS A 290 -6.55 12.93 7.55
N VAL A 291 -7.78 12.58 7.17
CA VAL A 291 -8.34 11.25 7.40
C VAL A 291 -8.73 10.69 6.05
N VAL A 292 -7.87 9.86 5.46
CA VAL A 292 -8.11 9.22 4.17
C VAL A 292 -9.23 8.20 4.31
N ARG A 293 -10.44 8.54 3.86
CA ARG A 293 -11.50 7.54 3.72
C ARG A 293 -11.39 6.95 2.33
N ASP A 294 -11.24 5.64 2.22
CA ASP A 294 -11.60 4.90 1.02
C ASP A 294 -12.99 4.30 1.27
N MET A 295 -13.90 4.44 0.31
CA MET A 295 -15.17 3.72 0.32
C MET A 295 -15.20 2.88 -0.94
N ASP A 296 -15.02 1.57 -0.80
CA ASP A 296 -15.28 0.59 -1.86
C ASP A 296 -16.80 0.44 -2.06
N GLY A 297 -17.41 1.47 -2.65
CA GLY A 297 -18.79 1.48 -3.11
C GLY A 297 -18.92 0.97 -4.54
N SER A 298 -20.16 0.76 -5.01
CA SER A 298 -20.45 0.45 -6.42
C SER A 298 -20.17 1.61 -7.39
N SER A 299 -19.62 2.71 -6.91
CA SER A 299 -19.40 3.98 -7.62
C SER A 299 -17.93 4.41 -7.60
N GLY A 300 -17.02 3.43 -7.56
CA GLY A 300 -15.57 3.64 -7.55
C GLY A 300 -14.98 4.03 -6.17
N ALA A 301 -13.65 4.07 -6.12
CA ALA A 301 -12.90 4.50 -4.94
C ALA A 301 -13.15 6.01 -4.71
N ARG A 302 -13.64 6.34 -3.51
CA ARG A 302 -13.80 7.75 -3.08
C ARG A 302 -12.75 8.04 -2.04
N TRP A 303 -11.87 9.00 -2.33
CA TRP A 303 -10.88 9.49 -1.40
C TRP A 303 -11.33 10.82 -0.77
N SER A 304 -11.01 11.06 0.51
CA SER A 304 -11.14 12.40 1.10
C SER A 304 -10.09 12.71 2.18
N CYS A 305 -9.58 13.94 2.26
CA CYS A 305 -8.90 14.50 3.44
C CYS A 305 -9.83 15.47 4.18
N GLN A 306 -9.77 15.46 5.51
CA GLN A 306 -10.43 16.44 6.36
C GLN A 306 -9.43 17.20 7.24
N PHE A 307 -9.23 18.49 6.97
CA PHE A 307 -8.37 19.37 7.78
C PHE A 307 -9.21 20.16 8.79
N ARG A 308 -8.65 20.48 9.96
CA ARG A 308 -9.35 21.21 11.04
C ARG A 308 -8.58 22.46 11.45
N PHE A 309 -9.27 23.60 11.48
CA PHE A 309 -8.70 24.90 11.84
C PHE A 309 -9.44 25.52 13.04
N PRO A 310 -8.74 26.30 13.89
CA PRO A 310 -9.35 26.99 15.03
C PRO A 310 -10.26 28.13 14.61
N ASP A 311 -10.03 28.74 13.44
CA ASP A 311 -10.86 29.81 12.90
C ASP A 311 -10.88 29.84 11.35
N ARG A 312 -11.79 30.66 10.84
CA ARG A 312 -12.08 30.89 9.42
C ARG A 312 -10.90 31.46 8.64
N SER A 313 -10.19 32.44 9.22
CA SER A 313 -9.11 33.15 8.54
C SER A 313 -7.92 32.23 8.30
N GLU A 314 -7.59 31.36 9.25
CA GLU A 314 -6.55 30.34 9.05
C GLU A 314 -6.96 29.32 7.98
N ALA A 315 -8.22 28.86 8.01
CA ALA A 315 -8.74 27.96 7.00
C ALA A 315 -8.71 28.57 5.60
N ASP A 316 -9.09 29.85 5.43
CA ASP A 316 -9.08 30.53 4.13
C ASP A 316 -7.66 30.66 3.56
N LYS A 317 -6.66 30.95 4.41
CA LYS A 317 -5.25 30.96 3.98
C LYS A 317 -4.79 29.58 3.52
N ALA A 318 -5.13 28.54 4.29
CA ALA A 318 -4.80 27.17 3.94
C ALA A 318 -5.50 26.71 2.64
N VAL A 319 -6.77 27.07 2.44
CA VAL A 319 -7.50 26.79 1.18
C VAL A 319 -6.77 27.41 0.01
N VAL A 320 -6.40 28.69 0.07
CA VAL A 320 -5.73 29.35 -1.05
C VAL A 320 -4.43 28.63 -1.43
N ASP A 321 -3.64 28.24 -0.44
CA ASP A 321 -2.41 27.47 -0.62
C ASP A 321 -2.68 26.09 -1.25
N ILE A 322 -3.65 25.34 -0.72
CA ILE A 322 -4.07 24.03 -1.26
C ILE A 322 -4.58 24.17 -2.70
N VAL A 323 -5.46 25.12 -3.00
CA VAL A 323 -6.01 25.33 -4.35
C VAL A 323 -4.90 25.69 -5.33
N ASN A 324 -3.99 26.59 -4.95
CA ASN A 324 -2.87 26.95 -5.82
C ASN A 324 -2.00 25.74 -6.16
N ARG A 325 -1.74 24.86 -5.17
CA ARG A 325 -0.98 23.61 -5.37
C ARG A 325 -1.73 22.58 -6.20
N LEU A 326 -3.04 22.44 -5.98
CA LEU A 326 -3.88 21.57 -6.79
C LEU A 326 -3.83 22.02 -8.25
N ARG A 327 -4.05 23.32 -8.52
CA ARG A 327 -3.95 23.87 -9.87
C ARG A 327 -2.59 23.61 -10.52
N SER A 328 -1.49 23.80 -9.78
CA SER A 328 -0.15 23.57 -10.33
C SER A 328 0.18 22.09 -10.57
N SER A 329 -0.55 21.19 -9.92
CA SER A 329 -0.29 19.74 -9.95
C SER A 329 -1.36 18.97 -10.72
N LEU A 330 -2.32 19.65 -11.34
CA LEU A 330 -3.36 18.99 -12.11
C LEU A 330 -2.74 18.27 -13.33
N PRO A 331 -3.13 17.02 -13.60
CA PRO A 331 -2.68 16.31 -14.78
C PRO A 331 -3.12 16.99 -16.07
N GLU A 332 -2.41 16.76 -17.17
CA GLU A 332 -2.78 17.31 -18.48
C GLU A 332 -4.21 16.92 -18.87
N GLY A 333 -4.97 17.90 -19.38
CA GLY A 333 -6.37 17.72 -19.79
C GLY A 333 -7.39 17.82 -18.65
N TRP A 334 -6.96 17.95 -17.39
CA TRP A 334 -7.85 18.36 -16.30
C TRP A 334 -8.12 19.85 -16.35
N ILE A 335 -9.36 20.24 -16.04
CA ILE A 335 -9.80 21.62 -15.98
C ILE A 335 -10.17 21.93 -14.53
N GLY A 336 -9.36 22.77 -13.89
CA GLY A 336 -9.64 23.33 -12.57
C GLY A 336 -10.54 24.56 -12.66
N THR A 337 -11.51 24.66 -11.75
CA THR A 337 -12.46 25.77 -11.64
C THR A 337 -12.47 26.25 -10.20
N ASP A 338 -12.21 27.55 -10.01
CA ASP A 338 -12.38 28.18 -8.72
C ASP A 338 -13.84 28.37 -8.43
N LEU A 339 -14.21 28.03 -7.21
CA LEU A 339 -15.56 28.16 -6.72
C LEU A 339 -15.53 29.08 -5.50
N ASP A 340 -16.63 29.77 -5.29
CA ASP A 340 -16.90 30.45 -4.02
C ASP A 340 -18.41 30.47 -3.82
N VAL A 341 -18.99 29.27 -3.86
CA VAL A 341 -20.44 29.07 -3.87
C VAL A 341 -20.87 28.54 -2.52
N ASP A 342 -21.57 29.38 -1.76
CA ASP A 342 -22.13 29.04 -0.47
C ASP A 342 -23.42 28.24 -0.62
N SER A 343 -23.54 27.21 0.22
CA SER A 343 -24.75 26.44 0.46
C SER A 343 -24.99 26.40 1.96
N GLU A 344 -26.05 27.08 2.40
CA GLU A 344 -26.39 27.16 3.81
C GLU A 344 -27.36 26.06 4.24
N THR A 345 -27.13 25.55 5.44
CA THR A 345 -28.09 24.71 6.17
C THR A 345 -28.33 25.29 7.57
N GLU A 346 -29.30 24.71 8.30
CA GLU A 346 -29.55 25.08 9.70
C GLU A 346 -28.31 24.84 10.59
N VAL A 347 -27.46 23.88 10.23
CA VAL A 347 -26.38 23.37 11.10
C VAL A 347 -24.99 23.85 10.67
N TYR A 348 -24.78 24.08 9.38
CA TYR A 348 -23.49 24.48 8.82
C TYR A 348 -23.64 25.29 7.54
N THR A 349 -22.57 25.99 7.17
CA THR A 349 -22.42 26.58 5.84
C THR A 349 -21.34 25.79 5.10
N LYS A 350 -21.70 25.18 3.95
CA LYS A 350 -20.74 24.54 3.06
C LYS A 350 -20.44 25.49 1.92
N THR A 351 -19.17 25.60 1.56
CA THR A 351 -18.78 26.40 0.41
C THR A 351 -17.76 25.67 -0.41
N ASP A 352 -18.09 25.52 -1.68
CA ASP A 352 -17.20 24.92 -2.65
C ASP A 352 -16.14 25.95 -3.04
N LYS A 353 -14.87 25.54 -2.96
CA LYS A 353 -13.70 26.41 -3.21
C LYS A 353 -12.97 26.08 -4.50
N PHE A 354 -12.99 24.81 -4.88
CA PHE A 354 -12.35 24.36 -6.10
C PHE A 354 -12.98 23.06 -6.59
N SER A 355 -13.08 22.92 -7.90
CA SER A 355 -13.33 21.63 -8.54
C SER A 355 -12.37 21.44 -9.69
N ALA A 356 -11.96 20.20 -9.95
CA ALA A 356 -11.27 19.85 -11.17
C ALA A 356 -11.87 18.59 -11.76
N SER A 357 -11.95 18.52 -13.08
CA SER A 357 -12.43 17.32 -13.78
C SER A 357 -11.77 17.22 -15.15
N LYS A 358 -11.71 16.00 -15.69
CA LYS A 358 -11.23 15.76 -17.06
C LYS A 358 -12.44 15.58 -17.99
N PRO A 359 -12.57 16.36 -19.08
CA PRO A 359 -13.67 16.18 -20.02
C PRO A 359 -13.75 14.74 -20.55
N GLY A 360 -14.96 14.16 -20.50
CA GLY A 360 -15.20 12.77 -20.93
C GLY A 360 -14.76 11.70 -19.91
N SER A 361 -14.25 12.10 -18.74
CA SER A 361 -14.00 11.21 -17.61
C SER A 361 -15.09 11.39 -16.55
N HIS A 362 -15.26 10.36 -15.73
CA HIS A 362 -16.11 10.38 -14.55
C HIS A 362 -15.35 10.80 -13.26
N SER A 363 -14.09 11.19 -13.40
CA SER A 363 -13.23 11.62 -12.30
C SER A 363 -13.35 13.11 -12.00
N ALA A 364 -13.51 13.45 -10.72
CA ALA A 364 -13.56 14.81 -10.22
C ALA A 364 -12.81 14.97 -8.89
N ILE A 365 -12.02 16.03 -8.77
CA ILE A 365 -11.43 16.51 -7.51
C ILE A 365 -12.29 17.67 -7.03
N THR A 366 -12.64 17.71 -5.75
CA THR A 366 -13.39 18.82 -5.16
C THR A 366 -12.77 19.24 -3.83
N LEU A 367 -12.58 20.54 -3.63
CA LEU A 367 -12.20 21.15 -2.36
C LEU A 367 -13.34 22.05 -1.88
N TYR A 368 -13.81 21.83 -0.66
CA TYR A 368 -14.83 22.65 -0.03
C TYR A 368 -14.58 22.79 1.46
N PHE A 369 -15.18 23.78 2.11
CA PHE A 369 -15.19 23.85 3.57
C PHE A 369 -16.60 23.68 4.13
N ILE A 370 -16.66 23.26 5.39
CA ILE A 370 -17.85 23.26 6.22
C ILE A 370 -17.56 24.09 7.47
N ASP A 371 -18.27 25.20 7.61
CA ASP A 371 -18.30 26.02 8.82
C ASP A 371 -19.43 25.54 9.73
N THR A 372 -19.10 25.00 10.90
CA THR A 372 -20.10 24.45 11.81
C THR A 372 -20.53 25.53 12.79
N LYS A 373 -21.77 26.04 12.64
CA LYS A 373 -22.29 27.19 13.39
C LYS A 373 -22.21 27.05 14.92
N LYS A 374 -22.17 25.81 15.43
CA LYS A 374 -22.22 25.49 16.86
C LYS A 374 -20.88 25.57 17.60
N ASP A 375 -19.76 25.24 16.94
CA ASP A 375 -18.45 25.14 17.61
C ASP A 375 -17.41 26.11 17.06
N GLY A 376 -17.76 26.91 16.04
CA GLY A 376 -16.89 27.90 15.42
C GLY A 376 -15.71 27.29 14.67
N LYS A 377 -15.70 25.97 14.45
CA LYS A 377 -14.62 25.27 13.77
C LYS A 377 -14.90 25.16 12.29
N VAL A 378 -13.84 25.35 11.51
CA VAL A 378 -13.86 25.19 10.07
C VAL A 378 -13.16 23.89 9.69
N LYS A 379 -13.84 23.10 8.86
CA LYS A 379 -13.31 21.86 8.29
C LYS A 379 -13.12 22.04 6.81
N ILE A 380 -11.93 21.77 6.30
CA ILE A 380 -11.68 21.70 4.84
C ILE A 380 -11.78 20.23 4.43
N TYR A 381 -12.50 19.97 3.36
CA TYR A 381 -12.63 18.68 2.71
C TYR A 381 -12.00 18.77 1.32
N LEU A 382 -10.98 17.95 1.08
CA LEU A 382 -10.50 17.65 -0.28
C LEU A 382 -11.02 16.24 -0.59
N SER A 383 -11.65 16.03 -1.73
CA SER A 383 -12.13 14.71 -2.14
C SER A 383 -11.86 14.44 -3.59
N VAL A 384 -11.69 13.16 -3.92
CA VAL A 384 -11.60 12.69 -5.29
C VAL A 384 -12.67 11.62 -5.49
N GLU A 385 -13.54 11.85 -6.47
CA GLU A 385 -14.56 10.89 -6.90
C GLU A 385 -14.15 10.36 -8.27
N ASN A 386 -14.15 9.04 -8.45
CA ASN A 386 -14.12 8.42 -9.77
C ASN A 386 -15.46 7.68 -9.96
N ARG A 387 -16.41 8.29 -10.69
CA ARG A 387 -17.80 7.81 -10.76
C ARG A 387 -18.07 6.68 -11.75
#